data_AF-A0A7S4JHV5-F1
#
_entry.id   AF-A0A7S4JHV5-F1
#
_cell.length_a   1.000
_cell.length_b   1.000
_cell.length_c   1.000
_cell.angle_alpha   90.00
_cell.angle_beta   90.00
_cell.angle_gamma   90.00
#
_symmetry.space_group_name_H-M   'P 1'
#
loop_
_entity.id
_entity.type
_entity.pdbx_description
1 polymer ?
#
loop_
_entity_poly.entity_id
_entity_poly.type
_entity_poly.pdbx_seq_one_letter_code
_entity_poly.pdbx_strand_id
1 'polypeptide(L)'
;MAWLPPTIESVEFINMRFLNKRLEIRRLPESMQRLSAVYCNLNGTLDLQSFPVNMSFINLKRNDFIGTLDLTQLPESMQTIFVIQNSLDTIVFSNRLLPKEFLQANFYQVKKIRMVPIDGKKADSRISLLSSDIPRYVNRMGL
;
A
#
# COMPACT_ATOMS: atom_id res chain seq x y z
N MET A 1 21.47 -12.13 -1.60
CA MET A 1 20.56 -13.30 -1.60
C MET A 1 19.15 -12.81 -1.42
N ALA A 2 18.22 -13.20 -2.29
CA ALA A 2 16.80 -12.89 -2.14
C ALA A 2 16.19 -13.84 -1.11
N TRP A 3 15.43 -13.32 -0.14
CA TRP A 3 14.76 -14.13 0.89
C TRP A 3 13.63 -14.98 0.28
N LEU A 4 13.01 -14.53 -0.82
CA LEU A 4 11.89 -15.22 -1.44
C LEU A 4 12.31 -15.93 -2.74
N PRO A 5 11.70 -17.09 -3.07
CA PRO A 5 11.87 -17.73 -4.37
C PRO A 5 11.50 -16.75 -5.50
N PRO A 6 12.27 -16.72 -6.61
CA PRO A 6 12.05 -15.77 -7.69
C PRO A 6 10.74 -15.96 -8.45
N THR A 7 10.05 -17.09 -8.25
CA THR A 7 8.76 -17.43 -8.89
C THR A 7 7.55 -17.15 -8.00
N ILE A 8 7.75 -16.62 -6.78
CA ILE A 8 6.63 -16.39 -5.88
C ILE A 8 5.77 -15.23 -6.40
N GLU A 9 4.47 -15.45 -6.47
CA GLU A 9 3.53 -14.44 -6.97
C GLU A 9 2.76 -13.75 -5.84
N SER A 10 2.60 -14.44 -4.71
CA SER A 10 1.81 -13.97 -3.59
C SER A 10 2.47 -14.35 -2.28
N VAL A 11 2.56 -13.40 -1.36
CA VAL A 11 3.00 -13.63 0.01
C VAL A 11 2.03 -12.99 0.99
N GLU A 12 1.82 -13.68 2.10
CA GLU A 12 1.06 -13.19 3.23
C GLU A 12 1.84 -13.38 4.52
N PHE A 13 2.00 -12.27 5.25
CA PHE A 13 2.58 -12.21 6.58
C PHE A 13 1.57 -11.56 7.51
N ILE A 14 1.17 -12.27 8.56
CA ILE A 14 0.27 -11.74 9.59
C ILE A 14 0.94 -11.90 10.93
N ASN A 15 1.02 -10.81 11.69
CA ASN A 15 1.55 -10.82 13.06
C ASN A 15 2.99 -11.40 13.14
N MET A 16 3.79 -11.18 12.10
CA MET A 16 5.18 -11.62 12.07
C MET A 16 6.10 -10.51 12.56
N ARG A 17 7.07 -10.86 13.42
CA ARG A 17 8.07 -9.89 13.87
C ARG A 17 9.33 -10.02 13.05
N PHE A 18 9.55 -9.04 12.18
CA PHE A 18 10.78 -8.97 11.40
C PHE A 18 11.90 -8.33 12.22
N LEU A 19 13.11 -8.89 12.14
CA LEU A 19 14.30 -8.29 12.75
C LEU A 19 14.69 -7.00 12.02
N ASN A 20 14.67 -7.05 10.68
CA ASN A 20 14.75 -5.87 9.84
C ASN A 20 13.33 -5.39 9.51
N LYS A 21 12.96 -4.23 10.04
CA LYS A 21 11.63 -3.65 9.88
C LYS A 21 11.43 -2.98 8.51
N ARG A 22 12.49 -2.77 7.73
CA ARG A 22 12.37 -2.14 6.42
C ARG A 22 11.93 -3.15 5.38
N LEU A 23 10.88 -2.81 4.65
CA LEU A 23 10.48 -3.55 3.46
C LEU A 23 11.42 -3.19 2.30
N GLU A 24 12.30 -4.11 1.91
CA GLU A 24 13.22 -3.94 0.78
C GLU A 24 12.49 -4.19 -0.55
N ILE A 25 11.65 -3.25 -0.98
CA ILE A 25 10.76 -3.38 -2.16
C ILE A 25 11.54 -3.82 -3.42
N ARG A 26 12.74 -3.26 -3.65
CA ARG A 26 13.61 -3.58 -4.80
C ARG A 26 14.14 -5.01 -4.83
N ARG A 27 13.91 -5.78 -3.77
CA ARG A 27 14.31 -7.19 -3.64
C ARG A 27 13.11 -8.14 -3.68
N LEU A 28 11.90 -7.61 -3.87
CA LEU A 28 10.74 -8.44 -4.16
C LEU A 28 10.94 -9.11 -5.51
N PRO A 29 10.58 -10.40 -5.64
CA PRO A 29 10.57 -11.10 -6.92
C PRO A 29 9.74 -10.37 -7.98
N GLU A 30 10.26 -10.30 -9.20
CA GLU A 30 9.57 -9.66 -10.34
C GLU A 30 8.23 -10.34 -10.70
N SER A 31 8.08 -11.62 -10.37
CA SER A 31 6.82 -12.36 -10.51
C SER A 31 5.75 -11.96 -9.50
N MET A 32 6.11 -11.20 -8.45
CA MET A 32 5.19 -10.91 -7.35
C MET A 32 4.07 -9.96 -7.79
N GLN A 33 2.84 -10.40 -7.52
CA GLN A 33 1.60 -9.70 -7.84
C GLN A 33 0.86 -9.25 -6.58
N ARG A 34 0.98 -10.00 -5.48
CA ARG A 34 0.27 -9.73 -4.22
C ARG A 34 1.22 -9.73 -3.03
N LEU A 35 1.22 -8.64 -2.28
CA LEU A 35 1.93 -8.53 -1.00
C LEU A 35 0.95 -8.17 0.12
N SER A 36 0.78 -9.08 1.08
CA SER A 36 0.07 -8.81 2.34
C SER A 36 1.06 -8.93 3.50
N ALA A 37 1.25 -7.85 4.26
CA ALA A 37 2.04 -7.84 5.49
C ALA A 37 1.31 -7.01 6.54
N VAL A 38 0.51 -7.67 7.37
CA VAL A 38 -0.38 -7.01 8.34
C VAL A 38 0.14 -7.20 9.75
N TYR A 39 0.20 -6.11 10.52
CA TYR A 39 0.65 -6.16 11.92
C TYR A 39 2.06 -6.76 12.04
N CYS A 40 2.97 -6.34 11.18
CA CYS A 40 4.28 -6.97 11.03
C CYS A 40 5.44 -6.10 11.54
N ASN A 41 5.18 -5.02 12.27
CA ASN A 41 6.17 -4.04 12.77
C ASN A 41 7.04 -3.37 11.70
N LEU A 42 6.63 -3.44 10.42
CA LEU A 42 7.37 -2.88 9.31
C LEU A 42 7.36 -1.35 9.37
N ASN A 43 8.41 -0.70 8.90
CA ASN A 43 8.54 0.75 8.93
C ASN A 43 9.34 1.31 7.75
N GLY A 44 9.40 2.64 7.70
CA GLY A 44 10.09 3.39 6.65
C GLY A 44 9.10 4.06 5.69
N THR A 45 9.61 4.42 4.51
CA THR A 45 8.82 5.05 3.44
C THR A 45 8.47 4.01 2.36
N LEU A 46 7.35 4.21 1.67
CA LEU A 46 6.91 3.35 0.58
C LEU A 46 7.21 4.03 -0.76
N ASP A 47 8.13 3.44 -1.53
CA ASP A 47 8.41 3.83 -2.90
C ASP A 47 7.59 2.95 -3.85
N LEU A 48 6.42 3.43 -4.27
CA LEU A 48 5.49 2.67 -5.11
C LEU A 48 6.06 2.39 -6.52
N GLN A 49 6.98 3.23 -6.99
CA GLN A 49 7.63 3.06 -8.29
C GLN A 49 8.56 1.84 -8.32
N SER A 50 9.11 1.46 -7.16
CA SER A 50 10.04 0.34 -7.04
C SER A 50 9.36 -1.03 -6.95
N PHE A 51 8.03 -1.08 -6.88
CA PHE A 51 7.33 -2.36 -6.85
C PHE A 51 7.43 -3.07 -8.21
N PRO A 52 7.42 -4.42 -8.22
CA PRO A 52 7.35 -5.20 -9.45
C PRO A 52 6.22 -4.71 -10.38
N VAL A 53 6.48 -4.76 -11.69
CA VAL A 53 5.56 -4.23 -12.71
C VAL A 53 4.18 -4.91 -12.69
N ASN A 54 4.11 -6.17 -12.23
CA ASN A 54 2.88 -6.96 -12.14
C ASN A 54 2.17 -6.85 -10.77
N MET A 55 2.67 -6.00 -9.87
CA MET A 55 2.08 -5.81 -8.54
C MET A 55 0.66 -5.24 -8.68
N SER A 56 -0.34 -6.01 -8.26
CA SER A 56 -1.75 -5.65 -8.35
C SER A 56 -2.41 -5.42 -7.00
N PHE A 57 -1.82 -5.96 -5.92
CA PHE A 57 -2.41 -5.90 -4.58
C PHE A 57 -1.35 -5.66 -3.50
N ILE A 58 -1.57 -4.62 -2.70
CA ILE A 58 -0.74 -4.31 -1.52
C ILE A 58 -1.64 -4.16 -0.29
N ASN A 59 -1.36 -4.93 0.76
CA ASN A 59 -2.01 -4.83 2.06
C ASN A 59 -0.97 -4.71 3.17
N LEU A 60 -0.73 -3.49 3.64
CA LEU A 60 0.28 -3.15 4.65
C LEU A 60 -0.35 -2.55 5.91
N LYS A 61 -1.57 -3.00 6.25
CA LYS A 61 -2.31 -2.49 7.40
C LYS A 61 -1.54 -2.70 8.71
N ARG A 62 -1.70 -1.78 9.66
CA ARG A 62 -1.17 -1.88 11.03
C ARG A 62 0.35 -2.04 11.08
N ASN A 63 1.07 -1.18 10.37
CA ASN A 63 2.53 -1.08 10.44
C ASN A 63 2.90 0.36 10.82
N ASP A 64 4.18 0.69 10.74
CA ASP A 64 4.73 2.00 11.12
C ASP A 64 5.31 2.74 9.90
N PHE A 65 4.68 2.58 8.72
CA PHE A 65 5.09 3.34 7.52
C PHE A 65 4.81 4.84 7.70
N ILE A 66 5.75 5.67 7.27
CA ILE A 66 5.77 7.13 7.45
C ILE A 66 6.03 7.87 6.14
N GLY A 67 5.91 9.20 6.17
CA GLY A 67 6.30 10.07 5.07
C GLY A 67 5.22 10.22 4.00
N THR A 68 5.68 10.43 2.76
CA THR A 68 4.80 10.66 1.61
C THR A 68 4.54 9.36 0.86
N LEU A 69 3.28 9.06 0.59
CA LEU A 69 2.89 8.02 -0.36
C LEU A 69 2.46 8.70 -1.67
N ASP A 70 3.17 8.43 -2.75
CA ASP A 70 2.89 9.01 -4.05
C ASP A 70 2.11 8.03 -4.95
N LEU A 71 0.80 8.25 -5.07
CA LEU A 71 -0.09 7.45 -5.92
C LEU A 71 0.02 7.81 -7.42
N THR A 72 0.88 8.76 -7.80
CA THR A 72 1.18 9.02 -9.22
C THR A 72 2.17 8.02 -9.81
N GLN A 73 2.83 7.24 -8.94
CA GLN A 73 3.87 6.27 -9.31
C GLN A 73 3.38 4.82 -9.19
N LEU A 74 2.08 4.59 -9.33
CA LEU A 74 1.52 3.25 -9.28
C LEU A 74 1.93 2.43 -10.51
N PRO A 75 2.32 1.16 -10.33
CA PRO A 75 2.37 0.20 -11.43
C PRO A 75 1.02 0.16 -12.17
N GLU A 76 1.05 -0.03 -13.49
CA GLU A 76 -0.17 -0.06 -14.31
C GLU A 76 -1.12 -1.21 -13.92
N SER A 77 -0.59 -2.30 -13.39
CA SER A 77 -1.37 -3.43 -12.87
C SER A 77 -2.01 -3.18 -11.51
N MET A 78 -1.70 -2.07 -10.83
CA MET A 78 -2.13 -1.85 -9.45
C MET A 78 -3.65 -1.69 -9.35
N GLN A 79 -4.28 -2.53 -8.54
CA GLN A 79 -5.72 -2.54 -8.34
C GLN A 79 -6.12 -2.07 -6.94
N THR A 80 -5.44 -2.56 -5.89
CA THR A 80 -5.86 -2.32 -4.51
C THR A 80 -4.68 -2.04 -3.59
N ILE A 81 -4.81 -0.96 -2.81
CA ILE A 81 -3.86 -0.58 -1.76
C ILE A 81 -4.57 -0.41 -0.43
N PHE A 82 -4.07 -1.10 0.59
CA PHE A 82 -4.48 -0.88 1.98
C PHE A 82 -3.27 -0.51 2.84
N VAL A 83 -3.27 0.70 3.39
CA VAL A 83 -2.24 1.18 4.32
C VAL A 83 -2.85 1.77 5.59
N ILE A 84 -3.98 1.19 6.01
CA ILE A 84 -4.72 1.58 7.20
C ILE A 84 -3.88 1.33 8.47
N GLN A 85 -4.01 2.21 9.46
CA GLN A 85 -3.31 2.22 10.73
C GLN A 85 -1.78 2.20 10.54
N ASN A 86 -1.29 3.17 9.77
CA ASN A 86 0.13 3.52 9.68
C ASN A 86 0.35 4.93 10.25
N SER A 87 1.46 5.58 9.91
CA SER A 87 1.84 6.93 10.35
C SER A 87 2.23 7.84 9.17
N LEU A 88 1.52 7.72 8.05
CA LEU A 88 1.79 8.50 6.83
C LEU A 88 1.49 9.99 7.05
N ASP A 89 2.31 10.86 6.46
CA ASP A 89 2.14 12.31 6.58
C ASP A 89 1.34 12.89 5.43
N THR A 90 1.59 12.38 4.23
CA THR A 90 1.07 12.95 2.98
C THR A 90 0.70 11.86 1.99
N ILE A 91 -0.40 12.06 1.27
CA ILE A 91 -0.74 11.30 0.07
C ILE A 91 -0.74 12.29 -1.09
N VAL A 92 0.11 12.02 -2.07
CA VAL A 92 0.14 12.73 -3.36
C VAL A 92 -0.66 11.91 -4.36
N PHE A 93 -1.53 12.54 -5.14
CA PHE A 93 -2.34 11.84 -6.14
C PHE A 93 -2.67 12.71 -7.34
N SER A 94 -3.01 12.06 -8.45
CA SER A 94 -3.64 12.67 -9.62
C SER A 94 -4.71 11.70 -10.11
N ASN A 95 -5.95 12.17 -10.25
CA ASN A 95 -7.04 11.29 -10.69
C ASN A 95 -6.83 10.80 -12.13
N ARG A 96 -6.08 11.56 -12.94
CA ARG A 96 -5.76 11.22 -14.33
C ARG A 96 -4.66 10.16 -14.47
N LEU A 97 -3.84 9.99 -13.43
CA LEU A 97 -2.73 9.03 -13.42
C LEU A 97 -3.08 7.72 -12.69
N LEU A 98 -4.31 7.59 -12.19
CA LEU A 98 -4.77 6.32 -11.63
C LEU A 98 -4.81 5.26 -12.74
N PRO A 99 -4.25 4.06 -12.51
CA PRO A 99 -4.33 2.98 -13.46
C PRO A 99 -5.77 2.65 -13.86
N LYS A 100 -5.96 2.12 -15.07
CA LYS A 100 -7.28 1.76 -15.59
C LYS A 100 -7.99 0.74 -14.69
N GLU A 101 -7.25 -0.27 -14.23
CA GLU A 101 -7.74 -1.34 -13.37
C GLU A 101 -7.72 -0.95 -11.88
N PHE A 102 -7.37 0.29 -11.54
CA PHE A 102 -7.32 0.75 -10.16
C PHE A 102 -8.71 0.76 -9.53
N LEU A 103 -8.87 0.00 -8.46
CA LEU A 103 -10.15 -0.20 -7.76
C LEU A 103 -10.24 0.68 -6.51
N GLN A 104 -9.20 0.68 -5.66
CA GLN A 104 -9.21 1.47 -4.43
C GLN A 104 -7.84 1.63 -3.78
N ALA A 105 -7.65 2.76 -3.09
CA ALA A 105 -6.68 2.91 -2.03
C ALA A 105 -7.38 3.44 -0.78
N ASN A 106 -7.32 2.64 0.30
CA ASN A 106 -7.99 3.00 1.55
C ASN A 106 -6.97 3.33 2.63
N PHE A 107 -7.20 4.47 3.27
CA PHE A 107 -6.35 5.06 4.28
C PHE A 107 -7.19 5.36 5.51
N TYR A 108 -6.64 5.06 6.68
CA TYR A 108 -7.17 5.55 7.94
C TYR A 108 -6.08 5.45 8.97
N GLN A 109 -5.92 6.46 9.81
CA GLN A 109 -5.00 6.45 10.94
C GLN A 109 -5.40 7.59 11.88
N VAL A 110 -4.86 7.56 13.10
CA VAL A 110 -5.18 8.58 14.11
C VAL A 110 -4.65 9.96 13.69
N LYS A 111 -3.44 10.00 13.12
CA LYS A 111 -2.82 11.24 12.65
C LYS A 111 -3.47 11.70 11.35
N LYS A 112 -3.87 12.96 11.26
CA LYS A 112 -4.39 13.54 10.02
C LYS A 112 -3.39 13.38 8.86
N ILE A 113 -3.85 12.86 7.73
CA ILE A 113 -3.08 12.79 6.49
C ILE A 113 -3.33 14.04 5.65
N ARG A 114 -2.26 14.64 5.12
CA ARG A 114 -2.37 15.71 4.13
C ARG A 114 -2.60 15.12 2.73
N MET A 115 -3.73 15.49 2.11
CA MET A 115 -4.06 15.10 0.74
C MET A 115 -3.56 16.18 -0.23
N VAL A 116 -2.72 15.82 -1.19
CA VAL A 116 -2.11 16.75 -2.16
C VAL A 116 -2.47 16.34 -3.59
N PRO A 117 -3.46 17.00 -4.22
CA PRO A 117 -3.81 16.76 -5.61
C PRO A 117 -2.82 17.46 -6.55
N ILE A 118 -2.15 16.70 -7.41
CA ILE A 118 -1.28 17.24 -8.46
C ILE A 118 -2.08 17.85 -9.61
N ASP A 119 -3.27 17.33 -9.88
CA ASP A 119 -4.17 17.84 -10.92
C ASP A 119 -5.16 18.92 -10.41
N GLY A 120 -5.00 19.36 -9.15
CA GLY A 120 -5.84 20.36 -8.50
C GLY A 120 -7.28 19.90 -8.21
N LYS A 121 -7.61 18.63 -8.44
CA LYS A 121 -8.97 18.10 -8.24
C LYS A 121 -9.13 17.48 -6.86
N LYS A 122 -10.38 17.39 -6.39
CA LYS A 122 -10.71 16.54 -5.25
C LYS A 122 -10.36 15.09 -5.59
N ALA A 123 -9.91 14.32 -4.59
CA ALA A 123 -9.62 12.90 -4.74
C ALA A 123 -10.79 12.13 -5.37
N ASP A 124 -10.45 11.26 -6.32
CA ASP A 124 -11.33 10.22 -6.86
C ASP A 124 -11.94 9.39 -5.72
N SER A 125 -13.18 8.91 -5.87
CA SER A 125 -13.85 8.11 -4.83
C SER A 125 -13.09 6.83 -4.46
N ARG A 126 -12.27 6.33 -5.39
CA ARG A 126 -11.38 5.18 -5.15
C ARG A 126 -10.26 5.49 -4.17
N ILE A 127 -9.92 6.76 -3.93
CA ILE A 127 -8.93 7.18 -2.92
C ILE A 127 -9.68 7.62 -1.68
N SER A 128 -9.87 6.70 -0.74
CA SER A 128 -10.76 6.89 0.40
C SER A 128 -10.00 7.05 1.72
N LEU A 129 -10.27 8.15 2.43
CA LEU A 129 -9.95 8.30 3.85
C LEU A 129 -11.12 7.72 4.66
N LEU A 130 -10.97 6.51 5.19
CA LEU A 130 -12.00 5.88 6.02
C LEU A 130 -12.12 6.60 7.36
N SER A 131 -13.33 6.66 7.92
CA SER A 131 -13.56 7.17 9.27
C SER A 131 -13.10 6.16 10.33
N SER A 132 -13.06 6.59 11.60
CA SER A 132 -12.68 5.74 12.74
C SER A 132 -13.55 4.51 12.94
N ASP A 133 -14.77 4.53 12.40
CA ASP A 133 -15.70 3.42 12.42
C ASP A 133 -15.47 2.51 11.21
N ILE A 134 -14.32 1.84 11.16
CA ILE A 134 -14.10 0.78 10.17
C ILE A 134 -14.95 -0.42 10.60
N PRO A 135 -15.98 -0.83 9.84
CA PRO A 135 -16.74 -2.03 10.16
C PRO A 135 -15.81 -3.25 10.11
N ARG A 136 -16.03 -4.22 11.01
CA ARG A 136 -15.25 -5.48 11.12
C ARG A 136 -15.11 -6.27 9.80
N TYR A 137 -15.87 -5.91 8.77
CA TYR A 137 -15.85 -6.49 7.43
C TYR A 137 -14.62 -6.15 6.57
N VAL A 138 -13.89 -5.04 6.83
CA VAL A 138 -12.67 -4.70 6.07
C VAL A 138 -11.48 -5.64 6.42
N ASN A 139 -11.62 -6.45 7.47
CA ASN A 139 -10.68 -7.52 7.82
C ASN A 139 -10.92 -8.82 7.04
N ARG A 140 -12.02 -8.93 6.28
CA ARG A 140 -12.39 -10.17 5.55
C ARG A 140 -12.15 -10.14 4.04
N MET A 141 -11.76 -9.01 3.44
CA MET A 141 -11.33 -8.98 2.03
C MET A 141 -9.86 -9.39 1.87
N GLY A 142 -9.55 -10.58 2.38
CA GLY A 142 -8.30 -11.31 2.18
C GLY A 142 -8.63 -12.70 1.63
N LEU A 143 -9.39 -12.74 0.54
CA LEU A 143 -9.46 -13.91 -0.33
C LEU A 143 -8.53 -13.65 -1.55
#